data_AF-A0A4R0U110-F1
#
_entry.id   AF-A0A4R0U110-F1
#
_cell.length_a   1.000
_cell.length_b   1.000
_cell.length_c   1.000
_cell.angle_alpha   90.00
_cell.angle_beta   90.00
_cell.angle_gamma   90.00
#
_symmetry.space_group_name_H-M   'P 1'
#
loop_
_entity.id
_entity.type
_entity.pdbx_description
1 polymer ?
#
loop_
_entity_poly.entity_id
_entity_poly.type
_entity_poly.pdbx_seq_one_letter_code
_entity_poly.pdbx_strand_id
1 'polypeptide(L)'
;MTQINFDFGHPSADGVAVLAGELVHVVPTGRFRVGKRIVVRDSFDVRLSETGTATVDVTPTDNTFAYEVTVGESPDAWRFVRCVQVPNSDTPVAFADLVDVDASTLAPALNNGAALTYLLASSLQEAQAMSAANPGQMVFYPEGKAKTVASQILEDLTDARAVVETQSAVAAQAANAARAASDASQAASAQVTAVADSITESKTVVESHANDALTAIDEAVKSVKDKVSDVSGEDRTDTMPTDSADSASSQEA
;
A
#
# COMPACT_ATOMS: atom_id res chain seq x y z
N MET A 1 -39.02 21.24 -34.20
CA MET A 1 -38.38 22.56 -34.31
C MET A 1 -38.87 23.36 -33.14
N THR A 2 -38.02 24.18 -32.54
CA THR A 2 -38.41 25.10 -31.46
C THR A 2 -38.68 26.46 -32.06
N GLN A 3 -39.79 27.06 -31.66
CA GLN A 3 -40.13 28.42 -32.04
C GLN A 3 -39.48 29.43 -31.07
N ILE A 4 -38.76 30.41 -31.62
CA ILE A 4 -38.16 31.51 -30.85
C ILE A 4 -38.86 32.81 -31.21
N ASN A 5 -39.27 33.56 -30.19
CA ASN A 5 -39.86 34.88 -30.34
C ASN A 5 -38.83 35.96 -30.00
N PHE A 6 -38.45 36.72 -31.02
CA PHE A 6 -37.68 37.95 -30.89
C PHE A 6 -38.61 39.11 -30.57
N ASP A 7 -38.22 39.93 -29.60
CA ASP A 7 -38.85 41.19 -29.23
C ASP A 7 -37.72 42.15 -28.86
N PHE A 8 -37.41 43.07 -29.78
CA PHE A 8 -36.30 44.00 -29.62
C PHE A 8 -36.81 45.43 -29.59
N GLY A 9 -36.23 46.19 -28.67
CA GLY A 9 -36.38 47.63 -28.59
C GLY A 9 -35.04 48.31 -28.35
N HIS A 10 -35.03 49.61 -28.46
CA HIS A 10 -33.87 50.45 -28.21
C HIS A 10 -34.22 51.60 -27.25
N PRO A 11 -33.25 52.15 -26.52
CA PRO A 11 -33.48 53.32 -25.68
C PRO A 11 -34.02 54.50 -26.49
N SER A 12 -34.96 55.24 -25.91
CA SER A 12 -35.52 56.48 -26.42
C SER A 12 -35.82 57.43 -25.26
N ALA A 13 -36.14 58.70 -25.56
CA ALA A 13 -36.49 59.69 -24.54
C ALA A 13 -37.75 59.31 -23.75
N ASP A 14 -38.66 58.51 -24.35
CA ASP A 14 -39.95 58.13 -23.79
C ASP A 14 -39.96 56.69 -23.24
N GLY A 15 -38.79 56.07 -23.08
CA GLY A 15 -38.63 54.69 -22.62
C GLY A 15 -38.03 53.78 -23.69
N VAL A 16 -38.58 52.58 -23.86
CA VAL A 16 -38.12 51.60 -24.86
C VAL A 16 -38.94 51.76 -26.14
N ALA A 17 -38.30 52.19 -27.22
CA ALA A 17 -38.91 52.27 -28.55
C ALA A 17 -38.73 50.93 -29.29
N VAL A 18 -39.68 50.58 -30.17
CA VAL A 18 -39.64 49.35 -30.95
C VAL A 18 -38.53 49.40 -32.00
N LEU A 19 -37.82 48.29 -32.18
CA LEU A 19 -36.80 48.15 -33.21
C LEU A 19 -37.42 47.64 -34.52
N ALA A 20 -38.31 48.44 -35.11
CA ALA A 20 -39.11 48.02 -36.26
C ALA A 20 -38.29 47.85 -37.53
N GLY A 21 -38.56 46.78 -38.29
CA GLY A 21 -38.00 46.57 -39.62
C GLY A 21 -36.52 46.14 -39.67
N GLU A 22 -35.83 46.03 -38.53
CA GLU A 22 -34.42 45.65 -38.49
C GLU A 22 -34.20 44.16 -38.77
N LEU A 23 -32.98 43.81 -39.20
CA LEU A 23 -32.60 42.43 -39.48
C LEU A 23 -31.97 41.76 -38.25
N VAL A 24 -32.39 40.52 -38.03
CA VAL A 24 -31.81 39.59 -37.06
C VAL A 24 -31.12 38.48 -37.84
N HIS A 25 -29.80 38.41 -37.70
CA HIS A 25 -28.96 37.39 -38.31
C HIS A 25 -28.76 36.24 -37.32
N VAL A 26 -29.10 35.01 -37.73
CA VAL A 26 -29.01 33.82 -36.89
C VAL A 26 -28.02 32.84 -37.51
N VAL A 27 -26.96 32.50 -36.78
CA VAL A 27 -25.85 31.67 -37.26
C VAL A 27 -25.55 30.56 -36.25
N PRO A 28 -25.50 29.28 -36.64
CA PRO A 28 -25.02 28.25 -35.73
C PRO A 28 -23.50 28.39 -35.53
N THR A 29 -23.00 28.16 -34.32
CA THR A 29 -21.57 28.27 -34.00
C THR A 29 -20.71 27.23 -34.70
N GLY A 30 -21.31 26.12 -35.14
CA GLY A 30 -20.65 25.07 -35.88
C GLY A 30 -21.61 24.28 -36.75
N ARG A 31 -21.06 23.29 -37.48
CA ARG A 31 -21.91 22.29 -38.15
C ARG A 31 -22.61 21.42 -37.11
N PHE A 32 -23.81 20.97 -37.41
CA PHE A 32 -24.56 20.05 -36.54
C PHE A 32 -25.30 18.98 -37.36
N ARG A 33 -25.99 18.07 -36.69
CA ARG A 33 -26.72 16.97 -37.34
C ARG A 33 -28.21 17.03 -37.04
N VAL A 34 -29.01 16.77 -38.07
CA VAL A 34 -30.46 16.53 -37.93
C VAL A 34 -30.75 15.15 -38.51
N GLY A 35 -30.87 14.14 -37.65
CA GLY A 35 -30.91 12.74 -38.07
C GLY A 35 -29.64 12.36 -38.84
N LYS A 36 -29.78 12.04 -40.13
CA LYS A 36 -28.65 11.72 -41.03
C LYS A 36 -28.12 12.93 -41.81
N ARG A 37 -28.77 14.09 -41.74
CA ARG A 37 -28.38 15.31 -42.46
C ARG A 37 -27.31 16.05 -41.67
N ILE A 38 -26.21 16.41 -42.32
CA ILE A 38 -25.22 17.37 -41.79
C ILE A 38 -25.68 18.77 -42.20
N VAL A 39 -25.87 19.65 -41.22
CA VAL A 39 -26.16 21.07 -41.43
C VAL A 39 -24.86 21.83 -41.30
N VAL A 40 -24.49 22.57 -42.35
CA VAL A 40 -23.27 23.40 -42.37
C VAL A 40 -23.47 24.69 -41.58
N ARG A 41 -22.37 25.37 -41.23
CA ARG A 41 -22.42 26.71 -40.64
C ARG A 41 -22.81 27.72 -41.72
N ASP A 42 -24.10 27.91 -41.89
CA ASP A 42 -24.71 28.92 -42.77
C ASP A 42 -25.72 29.74 -41.95
N SER A 43 -25.95 30.98 -42.37
CA SER A 43 -26.83 31.92 -41.67
C SER A 43 -28.19 32.03 -42.33
N PHE A 44 -29.18 32.47 -41.57
CA PHE A 44 -30.43 32.97 -42.13
C PHE A 44 -30.85 34.24 -41.41
N ASP A 45 -31.66 35.04 -42.10
CA ASP A 45 -32.09 36.35 -41.61
C ASP A 45 -33.61 36.37 -41.42
N VAL A 46 -34.05 37.06 -40.38
CA VAL A 46 -35.45 37.41 -40.19
C VAL A 46 -35.58 38.91 -39.96
N ARG A 47 -36.58 39.52 -40.59
CA ARG A 47 -36.88 40.95 -40.42
C ARG A 47 -37.89 41.13 -39.30
N LEU A 48 -37.62 42.06 -38.39
CA LEU A 48 -38.56 42.46 -37.35
C LEU A 48 -39.78 43.16 -37.97
N SER A 49 -40.95 42.89 -37.42
CA SER A 49 -42.20 43.54 -37.78
C SER A 49 -42.22 45.02 -37.40
N GLU A 50 -43.30 45.72 -37.73
CA GLU A 50 -43.53 47.11 -37.30
C GLU A 50 -43.60 47.25 -35.77
N THR A 51 -43.87 46.16 -35.05
CA THR A 51 -43.87 46.13 -33.58
C THR A 51 -42.53 45.71 -32.99
N GLY A 52 -41.47 45.55 -33.78
CA GLY A 52 -40.15 45.15 -33.29
C GLY A 52 -40.01 43.66 -32.96
N THR A 53 -40.94 42.83 -33.44
CA THR A 53 -41.01 41.40 -33.13
C THR A 53 -40.80 40.52 -34.34
N ALA A 54 -40.27 39.31 -34.15
CA ALA A 54 -40.23 38.27 -35.17
C ALA A 54 -40.27 36.89 -34.52
N THR A 55 -40.70 35.90 -35.29
CA THR A 55 -40.77 34.51 -34.85
C THR A 55 -40.07 33.62 -35.85
N VAL A 56 -39.19 32.75 -35.36
CA VAL A 56 -38.43 31.80 -36.21
C VAL A 56 -38.52 30.39 -35.66
N ASP A 57 -38.52 29.42 -36.57
CA ASP A 57 -38.40 28.01 -36.22
C ASP A 57 -36.94 27.56 -36.41
N VAL A 58 -36.34 27.08 -35.34
CA VAL A 58 -34.96 26.57 -35.35
C VAL A 58 -34.85 25.15 -34.84
N THR A 59 -33.74 24.49 -35.15
CA THR A 59 -33.45 23.17 -34.58
C THR A 59 -33.00 23.35 -33.13
N PRO A 60 -33.52 22.57 -32.16
CA PRO A 60 -33.00 22.58 -30.80
C PRO A 60 -31.50 22.27 -30.76
N THR A 61 -30.79 22.88 -29.82
CA THR A 61 -29.36 22.63 -29.61
C THR A 61 -29.14 21.38 -28.75
N ASP A 62 -28.02 20.68 -28.94
CA ASP A 62 -27.69 19.41 -28.28
C ASP A 62 -26.30 19.44 -27.60
N ASN A 63 -25.81 20.62 -27.22
CA ASN A 63 -24.45 20.88 -26.71
C ASN A 63 -23.31 20.60 -27.72
N THR A 64 -23.61 20.40 -29.01
CA THR A 64 -22.58 20.35 -30.07
C THR A 64 -22.45 21.66 -30.83
N PHE A 65 -23.44 22.55 -30.69
CA PHE A 65 -23.49 23.88 -31.26
C PHE A 65 -24.43 24.78 -30.45
N ALA A 66 -24.35 26.08 -30.68
CA ALA A 66 -25.26 27.11 -30.20
C ALA A 66 -25.65 28.04 -31.36
N TYR A 67 -26.58 28.97 -31.14
CA TYR A 67 -26.91 30.01 -32.12
C TYR A 67 -26.32 31.34 -31.69
N GLU A 68 -25.47 31.91 -32.55
CA GLU A 68 -25.06 33.30 -32.50
C GLU A 68 -26.13 34.16 -33.20
N VAL A 69 -26.78 35.02 -32.44
CA VAL A 69 -27.82 35.93 -32.90
C VAL A 69 -27.28 37.35 -32.85
N THR A 70 -27.23 37.98 -34.01
CA THR A 70 -26.83 39.38 -34.17
C THR A 70 -28.05 40.20 -34.58
N VAL A 71 -28.29 41.31 -33.89
CA VAL A 71 -29.36 42.25 -34.25
C VAL A 71 -28.72 43.56 -34.68
N GLY A 72 -29.09 44.01 -35.87
CA GLY A 72 -28.62 45.27 -36.44
C GLY A 72 -27.37 45.18 -37.30
N GLU A 73 -27.40 45.93 -38.39
CA GLU A 73 -26.30 46.00 -39.35
C GLU A 73 -25.28 47.11 -39.04
N SER A 74 -25.63 48.05 -38.15
CA SER A 74 -24.76 49.21 -37.86
C SER A 74 -23.70 48.88 -36.81
N PRO A 75 -22.39 48.93 -37.13
CA PRO A 75 -21.34 48.71 -36.14
C PRO A 75 -21.27 49.78 -35.04
N ASP A 76 -21.85 50.96 -35.29
CA ASP A 76 -21.75 52.15 -34.43
C ASP A 76 -23.00 52.41 -33.58
N ALA A 77 -24.06 51.60 -33.73
CA ALA A 77 -25.32 51.76 -33.00
C ALA A 77 -25.95 50.41 -32.66
N TRP A 78 -26.35 50.22 -31.39
CA TRP A 78 -27.21 49.15 -30.82
C TRP A 78 -26.95 47.69 -31.27
N ARG A 79 -25.88 47.42 -32.04
CA ARG A 79 -25.48 46.08 -32.48
C ARG A 79 -25.17 45.24 -31.27
N PHE A 80 -25.89 44.13 -31.18
CA PHE A 80 -25.80 43.21 -30.08
C PHE A 80 -25.67 41.80 -30.61
N VAL A 81 -24.78 41.03 -29.98
CA VAL A 81 -24.50 39.63 -30.33
C VAL A 81 -24.68 38.79 -29.07
N ARG A 82 -25.54 37.77 -29.14
CA ARG A 82 -25.63 36.71 -28.10
C ARG A 82 -25.38 35.37 -28.72
N CYS A 83 -24.70 34.51 -27.98
CA CYS A 83 -24.61 33.10 -28.28
C CYS A 83 -25.50 32.35 -27.30
N VAL A 84 -26.54 31.68 -27.80
CA VAL A 84 -27.61 31.09 -26.97
C VAL A 84 -27.82 29.60 -27.23
N GLN A 85 -28.21 28.87 -26.19
CA GLN A 85 -28.77 27.52 -26.33
C GLN A 85 -30.28 27.56 -26.53
N VAL A 86 -30.78 26.71 -27.42
CA VAL A 86 -32.20 26.59 -27.74
C VAL A 86 -32.72 25.25 -27.24
N PRO A 87 -33.64 25.23 -26.26
CA PRO A 87 -34.19 23.99 -25.74
C PRO A 87 -35.08 23.30 -26.78
N ASN A 88 -35.27 22.00 -26.65
CA ASN A 88 -36.33 21.30 -27.38
C ASN A 88 -37.67 21.59 -26.72
N SER A 89 -38.49 22.43 -27.34
CA SER A 89 -39.73 22.93 -26.75
C SER A 89 -40.88 22.88 -27.75
N ASP A 90 -42.03 22.39 -27.30
CA ASP A 90 -43.28 22.41 -28.06
C ASP A 90 -44.03 23.75 -27.91
N THR A 91 -43.62 24.60 -26.95
CA THR A 91 -44.15 25.95 -26.77
C THR A 91 -43.14 27.00 -27.26
N PRO A 92 -43.60 28.15 -27.80
CA PRO A 92 -42.70 29.23 -28.19
C PRO A 92 -41.89 29.73 -27.00
N VAL A 93 -40.60 30.01 -27.21
CA VAL A 93 -39.67 30.49 -26.19
C VAL A 93 -39.28 31.92 -26.51
N ALA A 94 -39.33 32.82 -25.53
CA ALA A 94 -38.86 34.18 -25.73
C ALA A 94 -37.32 34.19 -25.84
N PHE A 95 -36.79 34.96 -26.79
CA PHE A 95 -35.34 35.07 -26.98
C PHE A 95 -34.62 35.58 -25.72
N ALA A 96 -35.28 36.47 -24.96
CA ALA A 96 -34.76 36.99 -23.69
C ALA A 96 -34.56 35.90 -22.62
N ASP A 97 -35.34 34.82 -22.67
CA ASP A 97 -35.30 33.73 -21.68
C ASP A 97 -34.28 32.64 -22.05
N LEU A 98 -33.66 32.71 -23.23
CA LEU A 98 -32.64 31.76 -23.65
C LEU A 98 -31.35 31.94 -22.85
N VAL A 99 -30.68 30.83 -22.58
CA VAL A 99 -29.43 30.80 -21.81
C VAL A 99 -28.27 31.23 -22.70
N ASP A 100 -27.54 32.25 -22.26
CA ASP A 100 -26.28 32.64 -22.88
C ASP A 100 -25.20 31.59 -22.64
N VAL A 101 -24.40 31.31 -23.66
CA VAL A 101 -23.26 30.40 -23.59
C VAL A 101 -22.03 31.00 -24.25
N ASP A 102 -20.86 30.59 -23.78
CA ASP A 102 -19.61 30.87 -24.48
C ASP A 102 -19.59 30.09 -25.82
N ALA A 103 -19.32 30.77 -26.92
CA ALA A 103 -19.43 30.18 -28.26
C ALA A 103 -18.42 29.05 -28.53
N SER A 104 -17.32 29.00 -27.77
CA SER A 104 -16.24 28.02 -27.96
C SER A 104 -16.40 26.79 -27.06
N THR A 105 -16.86 26.99 -25.82
CA THR A 105 -17.00 25.93 -24.81
C THR A 105 -18.43 25.43 -24.67
N LEU A 106 -19.42 26.20 -25.14
CA LEU A 106 -20.85 25.97 -24.98
C LEU A 106 -21.33 25.90 -23.52
N ALA A 107 -20.45 26.24 -22.57
CA ALA A 107 -20.80 26.39 -21.17
C ALA A 107 -21.64 27.66 -20.97
N PRO A 108 -22.56 27.70 -19.99
CA PRO A 108 -23.28 28.92 -19.63
C PRO A 108 -22.32 30.09 -19.50
N ALA A 109 -22.58 31.15 -20.27
CA ALA A 109 -21.80 32.36 -20.21
C ALA A 109 -21.92 32.92 -18.80
N LEU A 110 -20.80 33.34 -18.24
CA LEU A 110 -20.80 33.97 -16.94
C LEU A 110 -21.52 35.31 -17.07
N ASN A 111 -22.80 35.33 -16.71
CA ASN A 111 -23.43 36.58 -16.31
C ASN A 111 -22.55 37.17 -15.21
N ASN A 112 -22.33 38.47 -15.22
CA ASN A 112 -21.37 39.15 -14.35
C ASN A 112 -21.68 39.05 -12.83
N GLY A 113 -22.62 38.18 -12.41
CA GLY A 113 -22.78 37.65 -11.07
C GLY A 113 -22.05 36.32 -10.92
N ALA A 114 -20.93 36.34 -10.20
CA ALA A 114 -20.05 35.24 -9.80
C ALA A 114 -20.48 33.81 -10.20
N ALA A 115 -19.69 33.18 -11.07
CA ALA A 115 -19.73 31.73 -11.25
C ALA A 115 -19.50 31.03 -9.90
N LEU A 116 -20.28 30.00 -9.59
CA LEU A 116 -19.88 29.05 -8.57
C LEU A 116 -18.66 28.29 -9.08
N THR A 117 -17.46 28.73 -8.72
CA THR A 117 -16.24 27.96 -8.91
C THR A 117 -16.17 26.89 -7.83
N TYR A 118 -15.94 25.64 -8.24
CA TYR A 118 -15.72 24.54 -7.32
C TYR A 118 -14.29 24.03 -7.40
N LEU A 119 -13.77 23.60 -6.26
CA LEU A 119 -12.49 22.94 -6.13
C LEU A 119 -12.72 21.46 -5.83
N LEU A 120 -12.15 20.57 -6.63
CA LEU A 120 -12.26 19.13 -6.40
C LEU A 120 -11.06 18.64 -5.59
N ALA A 121 -11.31 18.15 -4.38
CA ALA A 121 -10.29 17.54 -3.53
C ALA A 121 -10.26 16.02 -3.73
N SER A 122 -9.06 15.45 -3.71
CA SER A 122 -8.85 14.00 -3.84
C SER A 122 -8.96 13.26 -2.49
N SER A 123 -8.90 13.98 -1.37
CA SER A 123 -8.99 13.44 -0.01
C SER A 123 -9.70 14.41 0.95
N LEU A 124 -10.16 13.91 2.10
CA LEU A 124 -10.75 14.75 3.14
C LEU A 124 -9.76 15.80 3.69
N GLN A 125 -8.49 15.42 3.86
CA GLN A 125 -7.48 16.32 4.40
C GLN A 125 -7.11 17.42 3.41
N GLU A 126 -7.02 17.10 2.12
CA GLU A 126 -6.87 18.09 1.06
C GLU A 126 -8.10 19.00 0.98
N ALA A 127 -9.31 18.45 1.12
CA ALA A 127 -10.54 19.24 1.14
C ALA A 127 -10.55 20.26 2.29
N GLN A 128 -10.10 19.86 3.48
CA GLN A 128 -9.97 20.74 4.64
C GLN A 128 -8.94 21.85 4.39
N ALA A 129 -7.78 21.52 3.84
CA ALA A 129 -6.75 22.51 3.51
C ALA A 129 -7.21 23.49 2.43
N MET A 130 -7.85 22.99 1.36
CA MET A 130 -8.40 23.82 0.28
C MET A 130 -9.55 24.71 0.78
N SER A 131 -10.40 24.21 1.68
CA SER A 131 -11.50 25.00 2.26
C SER A 131 -10.97 26.13 3.14
N ALA A 132 -9.89 25.90 3.89
CA ALA A 132 -9.26 26.94 4.70
C ALA A 132 -8.57 28.01 3.84
N ALA A 133 -7.96 27.59 2.72
CA ALA A 133 -7.25 28.49 1.80
C ALA A 133 -8.16 29.31 0.87
N ASN A 134 -9.39 28.84 0.62
CA ASN A 134 -10.30 29.47 -0.35
C ASN A 134 -11.66 29.81 0.28
N PRO A 135 -11.71 30.74 1.26
CA PRO A 135 -12.97 31.18 1.86
C PRO A 135 -13.85 31.85 0.80
N GLY A 136 -15.01 31.25 0.51
CA GLY A 136 -15.96 31.71 -0.52
C GLY A 136 -16.08 30.81 -1.74
N GLN A 137 -15.28 29.75 -1.86
CA GLN A 137 -15.41 28.74 -2.92
C GLN A 137 -15.93 27.41 -2.36
N MET A 138 -16.73 26.68 -3.16
CA MET A 138 -17.17 25.34 -2.77
C MET A 138 -16.07 24.32 -3.00
N VAL A 139 -15.74 23.53 -1.97
CA VAL A 139 -14.82 22.40 -2.09
C VAL A 139 -15.63 21.10 -2.10
N PHE A 140 -15.48 20.32 -3.17
CA PHE A 140 -16.13 19.01 -3.32
C PHE A 140 -15.13 17.89 -3.10
N TYR A 141 -15.52 16.92 -2.26
CA TYR A 141 -14.78 15.70 -2.00
C TYR A 141 -15.69 14.50 -2.28
N PRO A 142 -15.48 13.75 -3.39
CA PRO A 142 -16.30 12.58 -3.71
C PRO A 142 -15.90 11.39 -2.82
N GLU A 143 -16.68 11.17 -1.76
CA GLU A 143 -16.46 10.08 -0.79
C GLU A 143 -16.47 8.68 -1.43
N GLY A 144 -17.10 8.51 -2.60
CA GLY A 144 -17.31 7.20 -3.23
C GLY A 144 -16.03 6.44 -3.60
N LYS A 145 -14.92 7.12 -3.93
CA LYS A 145 -13.62 6.46 -4.14
C LYS A 145 -12.84 6.31 -2.84
N ALA A 146 -12.94 7.30 -1.96
CA ALA A 146 -12.21 7.30 -0.71
C ALA A 146 -12.74 6.28 0.30
N LYS A 147 -14.04 5.96 0.28
CA LYS A 147 -14.61 4.87 1.08
C LYS A 147 -14.06 3.51 0.67
N THR A 148 -13.88 3.27 -0.63
CA THR A 148 -13.28 2.03 -1.15
C THR A 148 -11.81 1.93 -0.76
N VAL A 149 -11.03 3.00 -0.95
CA VAL A 149 -9.60 3.02 -0.57
C VAL A 149 -9.44 2.90 0.94
N ALA A 150 -10.26 3.58 1.74
CA ALA A 150 -10.23 3.45 3.20
C ALA A 150 -10.61 2.02 3.64
N SER A 151 -11.62 1.40 3.01
CA SER A 151 -12.00 0.01 3.29
C SER A 151 -10.88 -0.96 2.94
N GLN A 152 -10.23 -0.77 1.78
CA GLN A 152 -9.08 -1.57 1.38
C GLN A 152 -7.90 -1.40 2.33
N ILE A 153 -7.59 -0.17 2.77
CA ILE A 153 -6.53 0.08 3.75
C ILE A 153 -6.86 -0.57 5.10
N LEU A 154 -8.12 -0.55 5.54
CA LEU A 154 -8.56 -1.24 6.77
C LEU A 154 -8.43 -2.77 6.66
N GLU A 155 -8.73 -3.32 5.49
CA GLU A 155 -8.57 -4.75 5.18
C GLU A 155 -7.08 -5.13 5.15
N ASP A 156 -6.25 -4.39 4.41
CA ASP A 156 -4.79 -4.56 4.33
C ASP A 156 -4.15 -4.45 5.73
N LEU A 157 -4.63 -3.53 6.58
CA LEU A 157 -4.12 -3.39 7.96
C LEU A 157 -4.51 -4.57 8.85
N THR A 158 -5.69 -5.16 8.61
CA THR A 158 -6.15 -6.36 9.32
C THR A 158 -5.31 -7.57 8.92
N ASP A 159 -5.03 -7.73 7.63
CA ASP A 159 -4.16 -8.78 7.10
C ASP A 159 -2.71 -8.63 7.59
N ALA A 160 -2.17 -7.41 7.55
CA ALA A 160 -0.84 -7.12 8.08
C ALA A 160 -0.74 -7.47 9.58
N ARG A 161 -1.79 -7.17 10.36
CA ARG A 161 -1.86 -7.54 11.78
C ARG A 161 -1.86 -9.06 11.97
N ALA A 162 -2.61 -9.81 11.16
CA ALA A 162 -2.62 -11.27 11.21
C ALA A 162 -1.26 -11.89 10.86
N VAL A 163 -0.55 -11.32 9.87
CA VAL A 163 0.81 -11.74 9.50
C VAL A 163 1.78 -11.47 10.66
N VAL A 164 1.71 -10.29 11.29
CA VAL A 164 2.57 -9.95 12.44
C VAL A 164 2.29 -10.86 13.63
N GLU A 165 1.02 -11.15 13.94
CA GLU A 165 0.66 -12.10 15.00
C GLU A 165 1.23 -13.49 14.71
N THR A 166 1.11 -13.97 13.47
CA THR A 166 1.67 -15.25 13.04
C THR A 166 3.20 -15.27 13.16
N GLN A 167 3.89 -14.25 12.67
CA GLN A 167 5.36 -14.15 12.75
C GLN A 167 5.83 -14.05 14.20
N SER A 168 5.09 -13.33 15.06
CA SER A 168 5.42 -13.23 16.48
C SER A 168 5.31 -14.58 17.20
N ALA A 169 4.32 -15.41 16.84
CA ALA A 169 4.19 -16.77 17.36
C ALA A 169 5.35 -17.66 16.91
N VAL A 170 5.76 -17.58 15.63
CA VAL A 170 6.93 -18.29 15.10
C VAL A 170 8.21 -17.85 15.81
N ALA A 171 8.40 -16.54 16.03
CA ALA A 171 9.55 -16.02 16.75
C ALA A 171 9.59 -16.50 18.21
N ALA A 172 8.44 -16.55 18.89
CA ALA A 172 8.33 -17.09 20.25
C ALA A 172 8.69 -18.59 20.28
N GLN A 173 8.24 -19.37 19.30
CA GLN A 173 8.57 -20.78 19.18
C GLN A 173 10.07 -21.00 18.93
N ALA A 174 10.68 -20.20 18.05
CA ALA A 174 12.12 -20.24 17.80
C ALA A 174 12.94 -19.87 19.04
N ALA A 175 12.51 -18.85 19.80
CA ALA A 175 13.17 -18.47 21.05
C ALA A 175 13.11 -19.59 22.11
N ASN A 176 11.97 -20.29 22.22
CA ASN A 176 11.84 -21.42 23.13
C ASN A 176 12.71 -22.61 22.71
N ALA A 177 12.79 -22.90 21.41
CA ALA A 177 13.70 -23.92 20.89
C ALA A 177 15.18 -23.58 21.16
N ALA A 178 15.57 -22.31 20.99
CA ALA A 178 16.93 -21.85 21.28
C ALA A 178 17.28 -21.98 22.78
N ARG A 179 16.33 -21.66 23.68
CA ARG A 179 16.52 -21.87 25.13
C ARG A 179 16.71 -23.34 25.46
N ALA A 180 15.85 -24.21 24.94
CA ALA A 180 15.97 -25.66 25.15
C ALA A 180 17.31 -26.22 24.65
N ALA A 181 17.80 -25.74 23.50
CA ALA A 181 19.12 -26.13 22.98
C ALA A 181 20.28 -25.62 23.84
N SER A 182 20.15 -24.42 24.43
CA SER A 182 21.13 -23.88 25.37
C SER A 182 21.18 -24.69 26.66
N ASP A 183 20.02 -25.02 27.24
CA ASP A 183 19.91 -25.85 28.44
C ASP A 183 20.52 -27.24 28.21
N ALA A 184 20.22 -27.86 27.06
CA ALA A 184 20.81 -29.14 26.68
C ALA A 184 22.35 -29.06 26.54
N SER A 185 22.86 -27.96 25.98
CA SER A 185 24.30 -27.74 25.85
C SER A 185 24.98 -27.56 27.20
N GLN A 186 24.38 -26.80 28.13
CA GLN A 186 24.88 -26.65 29.50
C GLN A 186 24.90 -27.99 30.26
N ALA A 187 23.84 -28.79 30.11
CA ALA A 187 23.79 -30.13 30.69
C ALA A 187 24.87 -31.06 30.12
N ALA A 188 25.11 -31.02 28.80
CA ALA A 188 26.19 -31.77 28.17
C ALA A 188 27.57 -31.32 28.67
N SER A 189 27.81 -30.00 28.80
CA SER A 189 29.06 -29.48 29.37
C SER A 189 29.28 -29.95 30.80
N ALA A 190 28.25 -29.94 31.65
CA ALA A 190 28.35 -30.43 33.02
C ALA A 190 28.71 -31.92 33.09
N GLN A 191 28.15 -32.75 32.20
CA GLN A 191 28.52 -34.16 32.10
C GLN A 191 29.98 -34.34 31.67
N VAL A 192 30.46 -33.57 30.70
CA VAL A 192 31.86 -33.61 30.26
C VAL A 192 32.81 -33.23 31.40
N THR A 193 32.49 -32.21 32.19
CA THR A 193 33.27 -31.83 33.38
C THR A 193 33.30 -32.97 34.40
N ALA A 194 32.16 -33.57 34.73
CA ALA A 194 32.11 -34.69 35.67
C ALA A 194 32.93 -35.90 35.20
N VAL A 195 32.91 -36.20 33.90
CA VAL A 195 33.75 -37.26 33.32
C VAL A 195 35.24 -36.89 33.39
N ALA A 196 35.61 -35.64 33.11
CA ALA A 196 36.99 -35.18 33.21
C ALA A 196 37.53 -35.25 34.65
N ASP A 197 36.70 -34.89 35.64
CA ASP A 197 37.04 -35.00 37.07
C ASP A 197 37.24 -36.47 37.45
N SER A 198 36.33 -37.36 37.04
CA SER A 198 36.45 -38.80 37.29
C SER A 198 37.69 -39.43 36.63
N ILE A 199 38.06 -38.99 35.43
CA ILE A 199 39.30 -39.41 34.76
C ILE A 199 40.53 -38.93 35.55
N THR A 200 40.50 -37.68 36.03
CA THR A 200 41.60 -37.11 36.82
C THR A 200 41.78 -37.87 38.12
N GLU A 201 40.70 -38.18 38.84
CA GLU A 201 40.72 -39.00 40.04
C GLU A 201 41.18 -40.44 39.76
N SER A 202 40.68 -41.05 38.68
CA SER A 202 41.14 -42.38 38.28
C SER A 202 42.63 -42.40 37.98
N LYS A 203 43.15 -41.35 37.34
CA LYS A 203 44.58 -41.19 37.04
C LYS A 203 45.41 -41.10 38.32
N THR A 204 45.01 -40.29 39.30
CA THR A 204 45.76 -40.17 40.57
C THR A 204 45.76 -41.48 41.35
N VAL A 205 44.64 -42.21 41.37
CA VAL A 205 44.56 -43.55 41.99
C VAL A 205 45.50 -44.54 41.29
N VAL A 206 45.52 -44.56 39.96
CA VAL A 206 46.42 -45.43 39.18
C VAL A 206 47.89 -45.07 39.43
N GLU A 207 48.25 -43.79 39.47
CA GLU A 207 49.62 -43.34 39.77
C GLU A 207 50.04 -43.73 41.20
N SER A 208 49.13 -43.63 42.18
CA SER A 208 49.39 -44.10 43.55
C SER A 208 49.63 -45.61 43.58
N HIS A 209 48.73 -46.41 42.99
CA HIS A 209 48.89 -47.86 42.94
C HIS A 209 50.17 -48.29 42.21
N ALA A 210 50.57 -47.57 41.17
CA ALA A 210 51.84 -47.83 40.49
C ALA A 210 53.05 -47.57 41.41
N ASN A 211 53.04 -46.48 42.17
CA ASN A 211 54.10 -46.17 43.15
C ASN A 211 54.14 -47.19 44.31
N ASP A 212 52.98 -47.60 44.81
CA ASP A 212 52.88 -48.64 45.85
C ASP A 212 53.43 -49.98 45.33
N ALA A 213 53.10 -50.35 44.08
CA ALA A 213 53.61 -51.56 43.45
C ALA A 213 55.13 -51.50 43.22
N LEU A 214 55.68 -50.37 42.78
CA LEU A 214 57.13 -50.19 42.65
C LEU A 214 57.83 -50.33 44.01
N THR A 215 57.27 -49.74 45.07
CA THR A 215 57.79 -49.86 46.44
C THR A 215 57.79 -51.31 46.91
N ALA A 216 56.68 -52.04 46.70
CA ALA A 216 56.57 -53.44 47.07
C ALA A 216 57.56 -54.33 46.27
N ILE A 217 57.79 -54.04 44.99
CA ILE A 217 58.81 -54.72 44.18
C ILE A 217 60.20 -54.48 44.74
N ASP A 218 60.55 -53.24 45.08
CA ASP A 218 61.87 -52.89 45.67
C ASP A 218 62.09 -53.59 47.03
N GLU A 219 61.07 -53.63 47.89
CA GLU A 219 61.12 -54.37 49.15
C GLU A 219 61.31 -55.88 48.94
N ALA A 220 60.59 -56.47 47.97
CA ALA A 220 60.72 -57.88 47.62
C ALA A 220 62.14 -58.19 47.08
N VAL A 221 62.68 -57.33 46.21
CA VAL A 221 64.05 -57.46 45.69
C VAL A 221 65.08 -57.35 46.81
N LYS A 222 64.90 -56.41 47.74
CA LYS A 222 65.78 -56.27 48.92
C LYS A 222 65.73 -57.51 49.81
N SER A 223 64.53 -58.03 50.10
CA SER A 223 64.37 -59.26 50.89
C SER A 223 65.06 -60.46 50.24
N VAL A 224 64.98 -60.59 48.92
CA VAL A 224 65.71 -61.63 48.16
C VAL A 224 67.22 -61.42 48.28
N LYS A 225 67.70 -60.18 48.13
CA LYS A 225 69.14 -59.86 48.25
C LYS A 225 69.69 -60.17 49.64
N ASP A 226 68.99 -59.76 50.69
CA ASP A 226 69.38 -60.02 52.08
C ASP A 226 69.46 -61.53 52.36
N LYS A 227 68.49 -62.32 51.88
CA LYS A 227 68.53 -63.79 51.95
C LYS A 227 69.73 -64.41 51.22
N VAL A 228 70.10 -63.88 50.06
CA VAL A 228 71.28 -64.35 49.32
C VAL A 228 72.58 -63.99 50.05
N SER A 229 72.63 -62.82 50.71
CA SER A 229 73.77 -62.42 51.54
C SER A 229 73.94 -63.31 52.77
N ASP A 230 72.85 -63.68 53.46
CA ASP A 230 72.88 -64.65 54.57
C ASP A 230 73.41 -66.03 54.11
N VAL A 231 73.02 -66.48 52.92
CA VAL A 231 73.50 -67.77 52.36
C VAL A 231 75.00 -67.73 51.98
N SER A 232 75.55 -66.54 51.71
CA SER A 232 76.98 -66.37 51.38
C SER A 232 77.87 -66.11 52.61
N GLY A 233 77.31 -65.75 53.76
CA GLY A 233 78.04 -65.49 55.02
C GLY A 233 78.11 -66.68 55.97
N GLU A 234 77.27 -67.70 55.77
CA GLU A 234 77.29 -68.94 56.55
C GLU A 234 78.25 -69.95 55.91
N ASP A 235 79.45 -70.07 56.49
CA ASP A 235 80.32 -71.23 56.39
C ASP A 235 79.54 -72.48 56.81
N ARG A 236 78.87 -73.13 55.85
CA ARG A 236 78.29 -74.47 56.06
C ARG A 236 79.34 -75.51 55.76
N THR A 237 80.26 -75.63 56.71
CA THR A 237 80.90 -76.90 57.02
C THR A 237 79.81 -77.91 57.43
N ASP A 238 79.77 -79.00 56.68
CA ASP A 238 79.43 -80.37 57.05
C ASP A 238 78.31 -80.65 58.07
N THR A 239 77.34 -81.47 57.67
CA THR A 239 77.25 -82.86 58.18
C THR A 239 76.14 -83.66 57.48
N MET A 240 76.56 -84.75 56.83
CA MET A 240 75.73 -85.92 56.52
C MET A 240 75.29 -86.62 57.82
N PRO A 241 74.11 -87.28 57.80
CA PRO A 241 74.07 -88.64 58.31
C PRO A 241 73.40 -89.63 57.36
N THR A 242 74.03 -90.79 57.29
CA THR A 242 73.69 -92.04 56.61
C THR A 242 72.52 -92.81 57.24
N ASP A 243 71.68 -93.38 56.37
CA ASP A 243 70.97 -94.66 56.40
C ASP A 243 70.41 -95.26 57.70
N SER A 244 69.12 -95.63 57.64
CA SER A 244 68.67 -97.02 57.81
C SER A 244 67.28 -97.25 57.20
N ALA A 245 67.16 -98.38 56.51
CA ALA A 245 66.03 -98.84 55.71
C ALA A 245 64.85 -99.38 56.53
N ASP A 246 63.64 -99.38 55.94
CA ASP A 246 62.83 -100.59 55.89
C ASP A 246 61.89 -100.61 54.67
N SER A 247 61.57 -101.82 54.21
CA SER A 247 61.12 -102.14 52.86
C SER A 247 59.65 -102.59 52.79
N ALA A 248 59.10 -102.53 51.56
CA ALA A 248 58.02 -103.38 51.01
C ALA A 248 56.57 -103.06 51.46
N SER A 249 55.52 -103.11 50.62
CA SER A 249 55.34 -103.54 49.22
C SER A 249 53.84 -103.43 48.84
N SER A 250 53.57 -103.34 47.53
CA SER A 250 52.31 -103.69 46.80
C SER A 250 51.12 -102.72 46.90
N GLN A 251 50.29 -102.46 45.87
CA GLN A 251 50.05 -103.03 44.53
C GLN A 251 49.09 -102.04 43.81
N GLU A 252 49.34 -101.63 42.56
CA GLU A 252 48.83 -102.16 41.27
C GLU A 252 47.80 -101.22 40.60
N ALA A 253 47.98 -101.12 39.27
CA ALA A 253 47.05 -100.79 38.18
C ALA A 253 46.17 -99.53 38.23
#